data_AF-A0A968KN48-F1
#
_entry.id   AF-A0A968KN48-F1
#
_cell.length_a   1.000
_cell.length_b   1.000
_cell.length_c   1.000
_cell.angle_alpha   90.00
_cell.angle_beta   90.00
_cell.angle_gamma   90.00
#
_symmetry.space_group_name_H-M   'P 1'
#
loop_
_entity.id
_entity.type
_entity.pdbx_description
1 polymer ?
#
loop_
_entity_poly.entity_id
_entity_poly.type
_entity_poly.pdbx_seq_one_letter_code
_entity_poly.pdbx_strand_id
1 'polypeptide(L)' 'QMEHGGYGICTRCEKPIPEARLKVVPFTQYCVGCLNEIEKENKTARDNGTGHLDAL' A
#
# COMPACT_ATOMS: atom_id res chain seq x y z
N GLN A 1 -6.15 -5.04 30.13
CA GLN A 1 -6.80 -3.84 29.58
C GLN A 1 -6.87 -4.06 28.08
N MET A 2 -8.06 -4.17 27.48
CA MET A 2 -8.18 -4.44 26.05
C MET A 2 -7.87 -3.15 25.28
N GLU A 3 -6.61 -3.01 24.92
CA GLU A 3 -6.05 -1.94 24.10
C GLU A 3 -6.48 -2.11 22.64
N HIS A 4 -7.77 -1.92 22.36
CA HIS A 4 -8.27 -1.74 21.00
C HIS A 4 -7.93 -0.32 20.52
N GLY A 5 -6.65 -0.03 20.36
CA GLY A 5 -6.16 1.33 20.11
C GLY A 5 -5.82 1.68 18.66
N GLY A 6 -5.98 0.75 17.71
CA GLY A 6 -5.51 1.02 16.34
C GLY A 6 -5.99 0.06 15.26
N TYR A 7 -7.03 -0.75 15.53
CA TYR A 7 -7.60 -1.59 14.48
C TYR A 7 -8.34 -0.70 13.47
N GLY A 8 -7.96 -0.81 12.21
CA GLY A 8 -8.55 0.01 11.15
C GLY A 8 -7.96 1.42 11.03
N ILE A 9 -6.76 1.71 11.57
CA ILE A 9 -6.03 2.94 11.27
C ILE A 9 -4.76 2.60 10.47
N CYS A 10 -4.49 3.34 9.41
CA CYS A 10 -3.30 3.15 8.59
C CYS A 10 -2.06 3.64 9.33
N THR A 11 -1.05 2.79 9.50
CA THR A 11 0.21 3.16 10.19
C THR A 11 1.05 4.17 9.41
N ARG A 12 0.81 4.36 8.10
CA ARG A 12 1.60 5.25 7.23
C ARG A 12 1.04 6.67 7.14
N CYS A 13 -0.27 6.80 6.98
CA CYS A 13 -0.94 8.09 6.82
C CYS A 13 -1.86 8.46 7.98
N GLU A 14 -1.96 7.60 9.00
CA GLU A 14 -2.75 7.79 10.21
C GLU A 14 -4.25 8.03 9.94
N LYS A 15 -4.72 7.62 8.75
CA LYS A 15 -6.12 7.72 8.32
C LYS A 15 -6.88 6.42 8.61
N PRO A 16 -8.20 6.49 8.84
CA PRO A 16 -9.03 5.30 8.97
C PRO A 16 -8.99 4.46 7.69
N ILE A 17 -8.85 3.15 7.87
CA ILE A 17 -8.90 2.13 6.83
C ILE A 17 -10.38 1.86 6.53
N PRO A 18 -10.81 1.94 5.27
CA PRO A 18 -12.21 1.73 4.92
C PRO A 18 -12.69 0.33 5.32
N GLU A 19 -13.89 0.24 5.88
CA GLU A 19 -14.46 -1.03 6.35
C GLU A 19 -14.55 -2.08 5.24
N ALA A 20 -14.81 -1.68 4.00
CA ALA A 20 -14.79 -2.57 2.85
C ALA A 20 -13.44 -3.30 2.72
N ARG A 21 -12.33 -2.63 3.04
CA ARG A 21 -10.99 -3.24 3.06
C ARG A 21 -10.82 -4.16 4.26
N LEU A 22 -11.29 -3.77 5.45
CA LEU A 22 -11.24 -4.61 6.65
C LEU A 22 -12.10 -5.88 6.52
N LYS A 23 -13.20 -5.83 5.76
CA LYS A 23 -14.03 -7.02 5.46
C LYS A 23 -13.29 -8.04 4.58
N VAL A 24 -12.44 -7.57 3.67
CA VAL A 24 -11.66 -8.43 2.77
C VAL A 24 -10.34 -8.86 3.43
N VAL A 25 -9.66 -7.94 4.09
CA VAL A 25 -8.38 -8.15 4.77
C VAL A 25 -8.41 -7.47 6.15
N PRO A 26 -8.91 -8.17 7.18
CA PRO A 26 -9.08 -7.60 8.52
C PRO A 26 -7.76 -7.19 9.17
N PHE A 27 -6.66 -7.90 8.89
CA PHE A 27 -5.36 -7.66 9.51
C PHE A 27 -4.51 -6.61 8.78
N THR A 28 -5.11 -5.78 7.93
CA THR A 28 -4.36 -4.84 7.09
C THR A 28 -3.85 -3.64 7.91
N GLN A 29 -2.55 -3.36 7.80
CA GLN A 29 -1.87 -2.25 8.51
C GLN A 29 -1.89 -0.93 7.71
N TYR A 30 -2.27 -1.01 6.43
CA TYR A 30 -2.19 0.10 5.49
C TYR A 30 -3.52 0.29 4.77
N CYS A 31 -3.89 1.55 4.49
CA CYS A 31 -5.05 1.85 3.67
C CYS A 31 -4.77 1.53 2.19
N VAL A 32 -5.85 1.47 1.39
CA VAL A 32 -5.77 1.16 -0.05
C VAL A 32 -4.86 2.13 -0.80
N GLY A 33 -4.89 3.42 -0.46
CA GLY A 33 -4.04 4.43 -1.10
C GLY A 33 -2.55 4.20 -0.84
N CYS A 34 -2.17 3.98 0.42
CA CYS A 34 -0.79 3.71 0.80
C CYS A 34 -0.27 2.39 0.21
N LEU A 35 -1.10 1.33 0.20
CA LEU A 35 -0.74 0.06 -0.42
C LEU A 35 -0.48 0.20 -1.91
N ASN A 36 -1.39 0.87 -2.63
CA ASN A 36 -1.25 1.09 -4.07
C ASN A 36 0.03 1.86 -4.41
N GLU A 37 0.43 2.81 -3.57
CA GLU A 37 1.69 3.54 -3.76
C GLU A 37 2.92 2.66 -3.51
N ILE A 38 2.93 1.86 -2.42
CA ILE A 38 4.01 0.90 -2.14
C ILE A 38 4.13 -0.13 -3.27
N GLU A 39 3.01 -0.63 -3.79
CA GLU A 39 3.00 -1.57 -4.93
C GLU A 39 3.54 -0.92 -6.22
N LYS A 40 3.22 0.36 -6.46
CA LYS A 40 3.77 1.13 -7.59
C LYS A 40 5.28 1.34 -7.45
N GLU A 41 5.76 1.76 -6.28
CA GLU A 41 7.19 1.95 -5.99
C GLU A 41 7.99 0.66 -6.21
N ASN A 42 7.44 -0.49 -5.78
CA ASN A 42 8.06 -1.80 -5.98
C ASN A 42 8.12 -2.21 -7.46
N LYS A 43 7.08 -1.90 -8.25
CA LYS A 43 7.09 -2.14 -9.70
C LYS A 43 8.12 -1.29 -10.42
N THR A 44 8.22 0.00 -10.10
CA THR A 44 9.17 0.92 -10.77
C THR A 44 10.63 0.61 -10.46
N ALA A 45 10.93 -0.02 -9.32
CA ALA A 45 12.29 -0.48 -9.02
C ALA A 45 12.74 -1.66 -9.90
N ARG A 46 11.80 -2.40 -10.51
CA ARG A 46 12.10 -3.52 -11.43
C ARG A 46 12.06 -3.13 -12.90
N ASP A 47 11.42 -2.02 -13.22
CA ASP A 47 11.42 -1.40 -14.55
C ASP A 47 12.57 -0.39 -14.66
N ASN A 48 13.80 -0.82 -14.37
CA ASN A 48 15.01 -0.21 -14.91
C ASN A 48 15.41 -0.95 -16.21
N GLY A 49 14.40 -1.31 -17.00
CA GLY A 49 14.48 -2.34 -18.04
C GLY A 49 13.88 -1.93 -19.39
N THR A 50 13.77 -0.64 -19.69
CA THR A 50 13.66 -0.15 -21.08
C THR A 50 14.97 0.57 -21.38
N GLY A 51 15.96 -0.01 -22.06
CA GLY A 51 15.78 -0.88 -23.21
C GLY A 51 15.23 -0.09 -24.40
N HIS A 52 15.67 1.15 -24.60
CA HIS A 52 15.54 1.82 -25.90
C HIS A 52 16.90 1.73 -26.62
N LEU A 53 17.09 0.60 -27.29
CA LEU A 53 18.06 0.47 -28.36
C LEU A 53 17.48 1.08 -29.63
N ASP A 54 17.37 2.41 -29.72
CA ASP A 54 17.24 3.06 -31.02
C ASP A 54 18.01 4.39 -31.02
N ALA A 55 19.26 4.31 -31.45
CA ALA A 55 19.93 5.40 -32.13
C ALA A 55 20.93 4.78 -33.11
N LEU A 56 20.40 4.45 -34.28
CA LEU A 56 21.14 4.22 -35.52
C LEU A 56 22.05 5.41 -35.83
#